data_AF-A0A6I6VZZ4-F1
#
_entry.id   AF-A0A6I6VZZ4-F1
#
_cell.length_a   1.000
_cell.length_b   1.000
_cell.length_c   1.000
_cell.angle_alpha   90.00
_cell.angle_beta   90.00
_cell.angle_gamma   90.00
#
_symmetry.space_group_name_H-M   'P 1'
#
loop_
_entity.id
_entity.type
_entity.pdbx_description
1 polymer ?
#
loop_
_entity_poly.entity_id
_entity_poly.type
_entity_poly.pdbx_seq_one_letter_code
_entity_poly.pdbx_strand_id
1 'polypeptide(L)'
;MVKKIWNNICEYPWISGVIGIGLLFIMVIFITYGVSLGPRSHDHTAWSSFGSMLAGVFTLFGTTATIATLLFLNAQFKEQQKVTTKQIEALTFEQYVNHRKLFFERLNEIEGSLDNKIKFKDQNKLYHNIFPHNSPSECSFRVQIVSGQLAKVGDLSDMFSSYEMLKYMLEKNEWFHVETEFLVKHLIMMPNALSFLNVDAEYDGDMELEGINFGINIYSMNEYVNRVTTILNAFLAFTGNATVPSIDHKAESSQLRKALMQNFEGRYAAKHGLVPIKKIKMIDELVRLHFWIDQAKDTDGQRMFLEAWQNLNILFSSKLKVNELKDSRAYKEMIQKFLDELHLVKDKVSLNSYEFTVVDEYFTKLKEIERGINN
;
A
#
# COMPACT_ATOMS: atom_id res chain seq x y z
N MET A 1 8.39 -44.99 46.23
CA MET A 1 9.41 -45.26 45.18
C MET A 1 8.92 -46.30 44.16
N VAL A 2 8.49 -47.48 44.60
CA VAL A 2 7.97 -48.57 43.74
C VAL A 2 6.80 -48.14 42.83
N LYS A 3 5.85 -47.33 43.31
CA LYS A 3 4.70 -46.85 42.51
C LYS A 3 5.11 -45.90 41.36
N LYS A 4 6.20 -45.14 41.53
CA LYS A 4 6.77 -44.25 40.51
C LYS A 4 7.57 -45.04 39.47
N ILE A 5 8.27 -46.08 39.91
CA ILE A 5 8.96 -47.04 39.03
C ILE A 5 7.93 -47.82 38.19
N TRP A 6 6.83 -48.28 38.79
CA TRP A 6 5.76 -48.99 38.08
C TRP A 6 5.04 -48.12 37.04
N ASN A 7 4.80 -46.85 37.36
CA ASN A 7 4.22 -45.91 36.39
C ASN A 7 5.15 -45.67 35.20
N ASN A 8 6.46 -45.52 35.43
CA ASN A 8 7.45 -45.38 34.34
C ASN A 8 7.59 -46.66 33.50
N ILE A 9 7.45 -47.85 34.13
CA ILE A 9 7.43 -49.15 33.42
C ILE A 9 6.20 -49.26 32.51
N CYS A 10 5.04 -48.73 32.94
CA CYS A 10 3.80 -48.71 32.17
C CYS A 10 3.82 -47.69 31.02
N GLU A 11 4.59 -46.61 31.13
CA GLU A 11 4.66 -45.55 30.12
C GLU A 11 5.43 -46.00 28.85
N TYR A 12 6.42 -46.89 29.01
CA TYR A 12 7.20 -47.46 27.90
C TYR A 12 7.33 -49.00 28.01
N PRO A 13 6.25 -49.76 27.74
CA PRO A 13 6.20 -51.21 27.98
C PRO A 13 7.22 -52.01 27.16
N TRP A 14 7.62 -51.47 26.01
CA TRP A 14 8.58 -52.06 25.08
C TRP A 14 10.05 -51.92 25.56
N ILE A 15 10.41 -50.82 26.24
CA ILE A 15 11.73 -50.65 26.88
C ILE A 15 11.87 -51.66 28.03
N SER A 16 10.82 -51.79 28.83
CA SER A 16 10.75 -52.78 29.92
C SER A 16 10.83 -54.21 29.39
N GLY A 17 10.24 -54.48 28.22
CA GLY A 17 10.37 -55.76 27.52
C GLY A 17 11.81 -56.09 27.11
N VAL A 18 12.55 -55.14 26.53
CA VAL A 18 13.95 -55.33 26.13
C VAL A 18 14.87 -55.57 27.34
N ILE A 19 14.70 -54.80 28.41
CA ILE A 19 15.45 -54.99 29.66
C ILE A 19 15.10 -56.34 30.29
N GLY A 20 13.82 -56.71 30.31
CA GLY A 20 13.35 -57.98 30.85
C GLY A 20 13.90 -59.20 30.11
N ILE A 21 13.91 -59.17 28.76
CA ILE A 21 14.50 -60.22 27.92
C ILE A 21 16.01 -60.32 28.16
N GLY A 22 16.72 -59.18 28.23
CA GLY A 22 18.15 -59.15 28.51
C GLY A 22 18.49 -59.77 29.87
N LEU A 23 17.75 -59.43 30.92
CA LEU A 23 17.92 -60.00 32.26
C LEU A 23 17.58 -61.50 32.31
N LEU A 24 16.50 -61.93 31.64
CA LEU A 24 16.14 -63.34 31.52
C LEU A 24 17.25 -64.16 30.86
N PHE A 25 17.83 -63.64 29.77
CA PHE A 25 18.91 -64.30 29.05
C PHE A 25 20.16 -64.44 29.93
N ILE A 26 20.51 -63.41 30.70
CA ILE A 26 21.61 -63.44 31.68
C ILE A 26 21.33 -64.49 32.75
N MET A 27 20.11 -64.55 33.29
CA MET A 27 19.72 -65.53 34.30
C MET A 27 19.85 -66.97 33.76
N VAL A 28 19.42 -67.21 32.53
CA VAL A 28 19.55 -68.51 31.85
C VAL A 28 21.03 -68.89 31.66
N ILE A 29 21.90 -67.94 31.29
CA ILE A 29 23.35 -68.19 31.18
C ILE A 29 23.94 -68.61 32.53
N PHE A 30 23.64 -67.89 33.61
CA PHE A 30 24.16 -68.22 34.94
C PHE A 30 23.62 -69.56 35.48
N ILE A 31 22.33 -69.86 35.26
CA ILE A 31 21.73 -71.15 35.62
C ILE A 31 22.39 -72.28 34.82
N THR A 32 22.52 -72.11 33.50
CA THR A 32 23.11 -73.13 32.62
C THR A 32 24.57 -73.37 32.97
N TYR A 33 25.34 -72.31 33.23
CA TYR A 33 26.73 -72.41 33.68
C TYR A 33 26.84 -73.12 35.03
N GLY A 34 26.00 -72.75 36.01
CA GLY A 34 25.97 -73.36 37.34
C GLY A 34 25.58 -74.84 37.33
N VAL A 35 24.60 -75.22 36.52
CA VAL A 35 24.15 -76.62 36.36
C VAL A 35 25.17 -77.46 35.58
N SER A 36 25.80 -76.90 34.54
CA SER A 36 26.69 -77.66 33.65
C SER A 36 28.09 -77.91 34.22
N LEU A 37 28.60 -77.03 35.10
CA LEU A 37 29.99 -77.11 35.59
C LEU A 37 30.15 -77.57 37.05
N GLY A 38 29.07 -77.53 37.86
CA GLY A 38 29.11 -77.94 39.28
C GLY A 38 30.12 -77.14 40.14
N PRO A 39 30.27 -77.45 41.44
CA PRO A 39 31.18 -76.74 42.32
C PRO A 39 32.65 -77.12 42.05
N ARG A 40 33.33 -76.43 41.14
CA ARG A 40 34.80 -76.51 40.95
C ARG A 40 35.47 -75.19 41.31
N SER A 41 35.75 -74.97 42.60
CA SER A 41 36.45 -73.74 43.03
C SER A 41 37.97 -73.78 42.87
N HIS A 42 38.57 -74.92 42.46
CA HIS A 42 40.03 -75.15 42.49
C HIS A 42 40.71 -75.31 41.11
N ASP A 43 39.99 -75.19 39.99
CA ASP A 43 40.54 -75.37 38.63
C ASP A 43 40.78 -74.01 37.94
N HIS A 44 42.03 -73.69 37.63
CA HIS A 44 42.41 -72.43 36.98
C HIS A 44 41.80 -72.24 35.58
N THR A 45 41.52 -73.33 34.86
CA THR A 45 40.89 -73.25 33.53
C THR A 45 39.40 -72.86 33.60
N ALA A 46 38.72 -73.21 34.70
CA ALA A 46 37.34 -72.84 34.97
C ALA A 46 37.20 -71.33 35.26
N TRP A 47 38.18 -70.73 35.93
CA TRP A 47 38.22 -69.28 36.22
C TRP A 47 38.38 -68.42 34.97
N SER A 48 39.22 -68.84 34.01
CA SER A 48 39.36 -68.15 32.72
C SER A 48 38.05 -68.17 31.92
N SER A 49 37.41 -69.34 31.85
CA SER A 49 36.11 -69.51 31.18
C SER A 49 34.98 -68.71 31.83
N PHE A 50 34.99 -68.62 33.17
CA PHE A 50 34.08 -67.75 33.92
C PHE A 50 34.30 -66.27 33.59
N GLY A 51 35.56 -65.82 33.54
CA GLY A 51 35.92 -64.45 33.18
C GLY A 51 35.44 -64.06 31.78
N SER A 52 35.61 -64.94 30.79
CA SER A 52 35.10 -64.71 29.42
C SER A 52 33.57 -64.70 29.36
N MET A 53 32.90 -65.59 30.10
CA MET A 53 31.43 -65.59 30.21
C MET A 53 30.93 -64.29 30.86
N LEU A 54 31.55 -63.87 31.96
CA LEU A 54 31.20 -62.66 32.69
C LEU A 54 31.42 -61.41 31.82
N ALA A 55 32.52 -61.37 31.04
CA ALA A 55 32.77 -60.32 30.07
C ALA A 55 31.69 -60.28 28.96
N GLY A 56 31.26 -61.45 28.47
CA GLY A 56 30.15 -61.57 27.51
C GLY A 56 28.82 -61.08 28.09
N VAL A 57 28.51 -61.44 29.34
CA VAL A 57 27.32 -60.99 30.06
C VAL A 57 27.33 -59.47 30.26
N PHE A 58 28.45 -58.89 30.69
CA PHE A 58 28.56 -57.44 30.86
C PHE A 58 28.47 -56.69 29.52
N THR A 59 29.00 -57.26 28.44
CA THR A 59 28.84 -56.71 27.09
C THR A 59 27.38 -56.73 26.64
N LEU A 60 26.66 -57.83 26.91
CA LEU A 60 25.24 -57.96 26.59
C LEU A 60 24.39 -56.97 27.43
N PHE A 61 24.72 -56.83 28.72
CA PHE A 61 24.07 -55.85 29.59
C PHE A 61 24.32 -54.41 29.10
N GLY A 62 25.56 -54.06 28.78
CA GLY A 62 25.93 -52.75 28.24
C GLY A 62 25.24 -52.45 26.90
N THR A 63 25.14 -53.44 26.01
CA THR A 63 24.44 -53.33 24.73
C THR A 63 22.93 -53.14 24.95
N THR A 64 22.32 -53.93 25.84
CA THR A 64 20.89 -53.82 26.18
C THR A 64 20.57 -52.46 26.80
N ALA A 65 21.41 -51.97 27.71
CA ALA A 65 21.28 -50.65 28.31
C ALA A 65 21.41 -49.54 27.26
N THR A 66 22.33 -49.68 26.30
CA THR A 66 22.51 -48.72 25.20
C THR A 66 21.29 -48.71 24.27
N ILE A 67 20.77 -49.88 23.90
CA ILE A 67 19.54 -50.01 23.08
C ILE A 67 18.37 -49.34 23.81
N ALA A 68 18.15 -49.67 25.08
CA ALA A 68 17.10 -49.07 25.90
C ALA A 68 17.22 -47.54 25.96
N THR A 69 18.44 -47.01 26.08
CA THR A 69 18.71 -45.57 26.12
C THR A 69 18.40 -44.90 24.77
N LEU A 70 18.84 -45.47 23.64
CA LEU A 70 18.56 -44.93 22.31
C LEU A 70 17.05 -44.89 22.02
N LEU A 71 16.37 -45.95 22.43
CA LEU A 71 14.93 -46.10 22.33
C LEU A 71 14.19 -45.03 23.13
N PHE A 72 14.55 -44.83 24.40
CA PHE A 72 14.00 -43.77 25.24
C PHE A 72 14.23 -42.38 24.64
N LEU A 73 15.46 -42.09 24.18
CA LEU A 73 15.81 -40.82 23.54
C LEU A 73 14.96 -40.57 22.28
N ASN A 74 14.73 -41.59 21.45
CA ASN A 74 13.89 -41.47 20.25
C ASN A 74 12.42 -41.17 20.62
N ALA A 75 11.90 -41.79 21.67
CA ALA A 75 10.54 -41.51 22.13
C ALA A 75 10.40 -40.07 22.65
N GLN A 76 11.36 -39.62 23.49
CA GLN A 76 11.40 -38.23 23.97
C GLN A 76 11.53 -37.23 22.82
N PHE A 77 12.37 -37.52 21.81
CA PHE A 77 12.52 -36.66 20.64
C PHE A 77 11.21 -36.49 19.88
N LYS A 78 10.43 -37.57 19.69
CA LYS A 78 9.12 -37.51 19.03
C LYS A 78 8.09 -36.69 19.81
N GLU A 79 8.07 -36.82 21.13
CA GLU A 79 7.16 -36.03 21.98
C GLU A 79 7.54 -34.55 21.97
N GLN A 80 8.83 -34.24 22.09
CA GLN A 80 9.35 -32.88 21.97
C GLN A 80 8.99 -32.28 20.61
N GLN A 81 9.16 -33.03 19.52
CA GLN A 81 8.79 -32.58 18.18
C GLN A 81 7.30 -32.21 18.08
N LYS A 82 6.39 -33.02 18.65
CA LYS A 82 4.95 -32.71 18.67
C LYS A 82 4.64 -31.43 19.44
N VAL A 83 5.27 -31.24 20.60
CA VAL A 83 5.10 -30.02 21.40
C VAL A 83 5.63 -28.81 20.62
N THR A 84 6.81 -28.93 20.04
CA THR A 84 7.42 -27.89 19.20
C THR A 84 6.53 -27.52 18.02
N THR A 85 5.95 -28.48 17.30
CA THR A 85 5.02 -28.20 16.19
C THR A 85 3.82 -27.41 16.66
N LYS A 86 3.17 -27.81 17.76
CA LYS A 86 2.02 -27.07 18.31
C LYS A 86 2.40 -25.67 18.78
N GLN A 87 3.60 -25.49 19.33
CA GLN A 87 4.11 -24.18 19.73
C GLN A 87 4.36 -23.29 18.52
N ILE A 88 4.92 -23.82 17.44
CA ILE A 88 5.12 -23.10 16.18
C ILE A 88 3.77 -22.67 15.61
N GLU A 89 2.78 -23.57 15.55
CA GLU A 89 1.43 -23.25 15.06
C GLU A 89 0.77 -22.13 15.88
N ALA A 90 0.85 -22.21 17.21
CA ALA A 90 0.32 -21.18 18.10
C ALA A 90 1.03 -19.82 17.89
N LEU A 91 2.36 -19.83 17.74
CA LEU A 91 3.15 -18.64 17.45
C LEU A 91 2.78 -18.03 16.09
N THR A 92 2.62 -18.85 15.05
CA THR A 92 2.21 -18.38 13.72
C THR A 92 0.82 -17.76 13.73
N PHE A 93 -0.12 -18.35 14.47
CA PHE A 93 -1.44 -17.76 14.67
C PHE A 93 -1.36 -16.39 15.36
N GLU A 94 -0.59 -16.30 16.44
CA GLU A 94 -0.37 -15.04 17.16
C GLU A 94 0.28 -13.97 16.27
N GLN A 95 1.30 -14.35 15.48
CA GLN A 95 1.94 -13.48 14.50
C GLN A 95 0.94 -12.96 13.48
N TYR A 96 0.08 -13.82 12.92
CA TYR A 96 -0.95 -13.42 11.97
C TYR A 96 -1.94 -12.41 12.58
N VAL A 97 -2.44 -12.68 13.79
CA VAL A 97 -3.37 -11.78 14.49
C VAL A 97 -2.72 -10.43 14.76
N ASN A 98 -1.50 -10.42 15.29
CA ASN A 98 -0.77 -9.20 15.60
C ASN A 98 -0.40 -8.40 14.36
N HIS A 99 0.05 -9.06 13.30
CA HIS A 99 0.41 -8.41 12.04
C HIS A 99 -0.81 -7.72 11.40
N ARG A 100 -1.96 -8.40 11.36
CA ARG A 100 -3.21 -7.82 10.86
C ARG A 100 -3.68 -6.65 11.72
N LYS A 101 -3.56 -6.75 13.04
CA LYS A 101 -3.88 -5.66 13.96
C LYS A 101 -3.00 -4.42 13.70
N LEU A 102 -1.68 -4.61 13.62
CA LEU A 102 -0.73 -3.55 13.32
C LEU A 102 -0.99 -2.90 11.96
N PHE A 103 -1.38 -3.69 10.96
CA PHE A 103 -1.77 -3.15 9.66
C PHE A 103 -2.99 -2.20 9.78
N PHE A 104 -4.04 -2.60 10.53
CA PHE A 104 -5.22 -1.75 10.71
C PHE A 104 -4.93 -0.50 11.57
N GLU A 105 -4.09 -0.62 12.59
CA GLU A 105 -3.58 0.53 13.35
C GLU A 105 -2.85 1.49 12.40
N ARG A 106 -2.01 0.96 11.52
CA ARG A 106 -1.30 1.77 10.51
C ARG A 106 -2.25 2.46 9.53
N LEU A 107 -3.34 1.80 9.10
CA LEU A 107 -4.36 2.45 8.27
C LEU A 107 -4.99 3.65 8.99
N ASN A 108 -5.33 3.51 10.28
CA ASN A 108 -5.89 4.60 11.07
C ASN A 108 -4.89 5.75 11.26
N GLU A 109 -3.61 5.43 11.46
CA GLU A 109 -2.55 6.45 11.50
C GLU A 109 -2.43 7.22 10.18
N ILE A 110 -2.51 6.52 9.04
CA ILE A 110 -2.49 7.16 7.72
C ILE A 110 -3.69 8.10 7.56
N GLU A 111 -4.90 7.65 7.91
CA GLU A 111 -6.09 8.50 7.90
C GLU A 111 -5.92 9.74 8.76
N GLY A 112 -5.38 9.58 9.98
CA GLY A 112 -5.09 10.70 10.89
C GLY A 112 -4.03 11.66 10.34
N SER A 113 -2.98 11.15 9.70
CA SER A 113 -1.92 11.97 9.08
C SER A 113 -2.40 12.77 7.86
N LEU A 114 -3.52 12.36 7.25
CA LEU A 114 -4.16 13.01 6.11
C LEU A 114 -5.40 13.81 6.55
N ASP A 115 -5.35 14.39 7.76
CA ASP A 115 -6.42 15.20 8.38
C ASP A 115 -7.80 14.52 8.44
N ASN A 116 -7.85 13.18 8.44
CA ASN A 116 -9.09 12.41 8.31
C ASN A 116 -9.91 12.72 7.04
N LYS A 117 -9.28 13.26 5.99
CA LYS A 117 -9.91 13.56 4.70
C LYS A 117 -10.17 12.32 3.84
N ILE A 118 -9.65 11.17 4.27
CA ILE A 118 -9.88 9.88 3.62
C ILE A 118 -10.39 8.82 4.60
N LYS A 119 -11.03 7.79 4.05
CA LYS A 119 -11.35 6.55 4.75
C LYS A 119 -11.02 5.33 3.90
N PHE A 120 -10.40 4.32 4.49
CA PHE A 120 -10.20 3.04 3.81
C PHE A 120 -11.53 2.27 3.72
N LYS A 121 -11.82 1.71 2.54
CA LYS A 121 -13.11 1.06 2.21
C LYS A 121 -13.33 -0.23 3.02
N ASP A 122 -12.55 -1.25 2.69
CA ASP A 122 -12.58 -2.57 3.32
C ASP A 122 -11.15 -2.93 3.69
N GLN A 123 -10.81 -2.66 4.95
CA GLN A 123 -9.47 -2.90 5.48
C GLN A 123 -9.09 -4.39 5.41
N ASN A 124 -10.07 -5.30 5.56
CA ASN A 124 -9.81 -6.74 5.48
C ASN A 124 -9.48 -7.15 4.06
N LYS A 125 -10.27 -6.71 3.08
CA LYS A 125 -9.99 -6.99 1.66
C LYS A 125 -8.64 -6.38 1.26
N LEU A 126 -8.35 -5.16 1.67
CA LEU A 126 -7.06 -4.51 1.41
C LEU A 126 -5.89 -5.31 2.00
N TYR A 127 -6.01 -5.79 3.25
CA TYR A 127 -4.99 -6.64 3.86
C TYR A 127 -4.74 -7.91 3.05
N HIS A 128 -5.79 -8.62 2.63
CA HIS A 128 -5.63 -9.85 1.83
C HIS A 128 -5.18 -9.59 0.39
N ASN A 129 -5.45 -8.40 -0.16
CA ASN A 129 -4.91 -8.02 -1.45
C ASN A 129 -3.39 -7.79 -1.37
N ILE A 130 -2.90 -7.15 -0.31
CA ILE A 130 -1.46 -6.93 -0.10
C ILE A 130 -0.77 -8.23 0.33
N PHE A 131 -1.39 -9.01 1.21
CA PHE A 131 -0.86 -10.26 1.77
C PHE A 131 -1.74 -11.47 1.41
N PRO A 132 -1.77 -11.90 0.13
CA PRO A 132 -2.70 -12.93 -0.35
C PRO A 132 -2.47 -14.32 0.24
N HIS A 133 -1.27 -14.59 0.76
CA HIS A 133 -0.91 -15.88 1.37
C HIS A 133 -1.03 -15.89 2.90
N ASN A 134 -1.30 -14.74 3.52
CA ASN A 134 -1.39 -14.67 4.98
C ASN A 134 -2.69 -15.31 5.47
N SER A 135 -2.56 -16.23 6.41
CA SER A 135 -3.62 -17.01 7.04
C SER A 135 -3.25 -17.36 8.48
N PRO A 136 -4.19 -17.87 9.29
CA PRO A 136 -3.88 -18.41 10.63
C PRO A 136 -2.72 -19.43 10.67
N SER A 137 -2.44 -20.11 9.55
CA SER A 137 -1.40 -21.13 9.42
C SER A 137 -0.11 -20.63 8.77
N GLU A 138 -0.09 -19.45 8.17
CA GLU A 138 1.05 -18.91 7.43
C GLU A 138 1.06 -17.38 7.50
N CYS A 139 2.18 -16.78 7.92
CA CYS A 139 2.27 -15.32 8.01
C CYS A 139 3.62 -14.82 7.46
N SER A 140 3.57 -14.08 6.36
CA SER A 140 4.70 -13.34 5.81
C SER A 140 4.55 -11.84 6.08
N PHE A 141 5.67 -11.22 6.44
CA PHE A 141 5.81 -9.77 6.63
C PHE A 141 6.31 -9.06 5.37
N ARG A 142 6.80 -9.82 4.38
CA ARG A 142 7.39 -9.28 3.15
C ARG A 142 6.55 -9.68 1.94
N VAL A 143 6.38 -8.73 1.03
CA VAL A 143 5.69 -8.93 -0.24
C VAL A 143 6.62 -8.46 -1.34
N GLN A 144 6.87 -9.31 -2.33
CA GLN A 144 7.68 -8.93 -3.49
C GLN A 144 6.80 -8.24 -4.52
N ILE A 145 7.32 -7.15 -5.10
CA ILE A 145 6.70 -6.48 -6.24
C ILE A 145 7.07 -7.27 -7.50
N VAL A 146 6.07 -7.78 -8.20
CA VAL A 146 6.23 -8.54 -9.43
C VAL A 146 5.69 -7.75 -10.62
N SER A 147 6.30 -7.88 -11.79
CA SER A 147 5.85 -7.18 -13.00
C SER A 147 5.02 -8.09 -13.92
N GLY A 148 4.16 -7.48 -14.73
CA GLY A 148 3.43 -8.14 -15.80
C GLY A 148 2.27 -9.03 -15.32
N GLN A 149 2.09 -10.19 -15.96
CA GLN A 149 0.93 -11.08 -15.77
C GLN A 149 0.81 -11.71 -14.38
N LEU A 150 1.83 -11.56 -13.52
CA LEU A 150 1.82 -12.06 -12.15
C LEU A 150 1.15 -11.09 -11.17
N ALA A 151 1.01 -9.81 -11.54
CA ALA A 151 0.32 -8.82 -10.72
C ALA A 151 -1.19 -9.07 -10.77
N LYS A 152 -1.82 -9.15 -9.60
CA LYS A 152 -3.28 -9.26 -9.46
C LYS A 152 -3.87 -7.88 -9.24
N VAL A 153 -5.07 -7.66 -9.79
CA VAL A 153 -5.79 -6.40 -9.62
C VAL A 153 -5.95 -6.08 -8.13
N GLY A 154 -5.52 -4.87 -7.76
CA GLY A 154 -5.58 -4.34 -6.40
C GLY A 154 -4.54 -4.91 -5.44
N ASP A 155 -3.57 -5.71 -5.89
CA ASP A 155 -2.42 -6.12 -5.07
C ASP A 155 -1.35 -5.01 -4.99
N LEU A 156 -0.30 -5.23 -4.18
CA LEU A 156 0.78 -4.25 -4.03
C LEU A 156 1.50 -3.93 -5.35
N SER A 157 1.61 -4.90 -6.25
CA SER A 157 2.30 -4.74 -7.54
C SER A 157 1.47 -3.89 -8.51
N ASP A 158 0.16 -4.07 -8.52
CA ASP A 158 -0.79 -3.25 -9.27
C ASP A 158 -0.80 -1.81 -8.74
N MET A 159 -0.84 -1.63 -7.40
CA MET A 159 -0.74 -0.31 -6.78
C MET A 159 0.56 0.42 -7.16
N PHE A 160 1.70 -0.28 -7.12
CA PHE A 160 3.00 0.27 -7.50
C PHE A 160 3.07 0.60 -8.99
N SER A 161 2.62 -0.30 -9.86
CA SER A 161 2.61 -0.10 -11.31
C SER A 161 1.71 1.06 -11.72
N SER A 162 0.55 1.18 -11.06
CA SER A 162 -0.37 2.30 -11.24
C SER A 162 0.27 3.63 -10.83
N TYR A 163 1.07 3.66 -9.76
CA TYR A 163 1.84 4.86 -9.38
C TYR A 163 2.92 5.21 -10.41
N GLU A 164 3.69 4.24 -10.90
CA GLU A 164 4.70 4.51 -11.94
C GLU A 164 4.05 5.00 -13.24
N MET A 165 2.86 4.52 -13.58
CA MET A 165 2.09 5.04 -14.72
C MET A 165 1.65 6.50 -14.48
N LEU A 166 1.15 6.83 -13.29
CA LEU A 166 0.81 8.21 -12.92
C LEU A 166 2.04 9.13 -13.04
N LYS A 167 3.18 8.69 -12.50
CA LYS A 167 4.45 9.41 -12.60
C LYS A 167 4.87 9.66 -14.04
N TYR A 168 4.82 8.64 -14.89
CA TYR A 168 5.11 8.76 -16.31
C TYR A 168 4.19 9.77 -17.01
N MET A 169 2.89 9.77 -16.69
CA MET A 169 1.95 10.75 -17.23
C MET A 169 2.27 12.18 -16.78
N LEU A 170 2.65 12.37 -15.52
CA LEU A 170 2.98 13.68 -14.95
C LEU A 170 4.34 14.25 -15.39
N GLU A 171 5.23 13.42 -15.93
CA GLU A 171 6.54 13.84 -16.47
C GLU A 171 6.46 14.52 -17.85
N LYS A 172 5.27 14.60 -18.44
CA LYS A 172 5.06 15.21 -19.74
C LYS A 172 5.17 16.75 -19.69
N ASN A 173 5.89 17.30 -20.66
CA ASN A 173 6.04 18.75 -20.83
C ASN A 173 4.84 19.40 -21.54
N GLU A 174 4.14 18.63 -22.37
CA GLU A 174 2.98 19.05 -23.15
C GLU A 174 1.83 18.07 -22.96
N TRP A 175 0.60 18.56 -23.06
CA TRP A 175 -0.61 17.79 -22.81
C TRP A 175 -1.55 17.89 -24.00
N PHE A 176 -1.74 16.78 -24.71
CA PHE A 176 -2.78 16.65 -25.73
C PHE A 176 -4.08 16.15 -25.11
N HIS A 177 -5.22 16.50 -25.72
CA HIS A 177 -6.56 16.13 -25.23
C HIS A 177 -6.70 14.62 -24.93
N VAL A 178 -6.19 13.77 -25.82
CA VAL A 178 -6.24 12.30 -25.65
C VAL A 178 -5.45 11.84 -24.42
N GLU A 179 -4.33 12.50 -24.13
CA GLU A 179 -3.49 12.17 -22.97
C GLU A 179 -4.14 12.62 -21.66
N THR A 180 -4.81 13.76 -21.67
CA THR A 180 -5.61 14.22 -20.54
C THR A 180 -6.76 13.27 -20.25
N GLU A 181 -7.47 12.77 -21.27
CA GLU A 181 -8.50 11.74 -21.09
C GLU A 181 -7.92 10.47 -20.43
N PHE A 182 -6.71 10.05 -20.84
CA PHE A 182 -6.04 8.90 -20.22
C PHE A 182 -5.64 9.16 -18.77
N LEU A 183 -5.11 10.35 -18.46
CA LEU A 183 -4.82 10.74 -17.09
C LEU A 183 -6.09 10.71 -16.24
N VAL A 184 -7.18 11.35 -16.69
CA VAL A 184 -8.45 11.40 -15.94
C VAL A 184 -8.96 9.99 -15.62
N LYS A 185 -8.92 9.06 -16.58
CA LYS A 185 -9.27 7.65 -16.32
C LYS A 185 -8.38 7.03 -15.25
N HIS A 186 -7.07 7.25 -15.35
CA HIS A 186 -6.10 6.72 -14.38
C HIS A 186 -6.33 7.27 -12.97
N LEU A 187 -6.65 8.56 -12.87
CA LEU A 187 -6.97 9.22 -11.61
C LEU A 187 -8.19 8.62 -10.91
N ILE A 188 -9.22 8.18 -11.66
CA ILE A 188 -10.41 7.52 -11.09
C ILE A 188 -10.10 6.08 -10.63
N MET A 189 -9.15 5.40 -11.29
CA MET A 189 -8.82 4.01 -10.97
C MET A 189 -7.98 3.89 -9.70
N MET A 190 -7.08 4.84 -9.44
CA MET A 190 -6.10 4.75 -8.37
C MET A 190 -6.70 4.70 -6.95
N PRO A 191 -7.78 5.44 -6.58
CA PRO A 191 -8.43 5.30 -5.27
C PRO A 191 -9.05 3.93 -5.05
N ASN A 192 -9.46 3.25 -6.14
CA ASN A 192 -9.93 1.87 -6.07
C ASN A 192 -8.78 0.89 -5.84
N ALA A 193 -7.65 1.07 -6.53
CA ALA A 193 -6.45 0.26 -6.32
C ALA A 193 -5.95 0.37 -4.86
N LEU A 194 -5.84 1.60 -4.34
CA LEU A 194 -5.43 1.86 -2.95
C LEU A 194 -6.54 1.69 -1.91
N SER A 195 -7.75 1.33 -2.34
CA SER A 195 -8.93 1.06 -1.49
C SER A 195 -9.29 2.18 -0.49
N PHE A 196 -9.26 3.45 -0.92
CA PHE A 196 -9.71 4.59 -0.11
C PHE A 196 -10.86 5.38 -0.76
N LEU A 197 -11.56 6.13 0.07
CA LEU A 197 -12.61 7.11 -0.29
C LEU A 197 -12.20 8.49 0.21
N ASN A 198 -12.62 9.52 -0.50
CA ASN A 198 -12.56 10.89 0.00
C ASN A 198 -13.78 11.16 0.89
N VAL A 199 -13.54 11.76 2.05
CA VAL A 199 -14.58 12.19 3.01
C VAL A 199 -14.43 13.67 3.39
N ASP A 200 -13.56 14.39 2.69
CA ASP A 200 -13.37 15.84 2.87
C ASP A 200 -14.59 16.63 2.38
N ALA A 201 -14.67 17.89 2.81
CA ALA A 201 -15.62 18.84 2.27
C ALA A 201 -15.39 19.04 0.76
N GLU A 202 -16.49 19.20 0.03
CA GLU A 202 -16.46 19.43 -1.41
C GLU A 202 -16.10 20.87 -1.76
N TYR A 203 -15.13 21.02 -2.65
CA TYR A 203 -14.70 22.29 -3.24
C TYR A 203 -15.10 22.39 -4.72
N ASP A 204 -15.12 23.62 -5.24
CA ASP A 204 -15.21 23.83 -6.69
C ASP A 204 -14.01 23.16 -7.39
N GLY A 205 -14.30 22.48 -8.50
CA GLY A 205 -13.31 21.73 -9.26
C GLY A 205 -12.98 20.34 -8.72
N ASP A 206 -13.59 19.91 -7.60
CA ASP A 206 -13.52 18.50 -7.17
C ASP A 206 -14.22 17.62 -8.21
N MET A 207 -13.62 16.48 -8.54
CA MET A 207 -14.17 15.55 -9.51
C MET A 207 -15.14 14.58 -8.84
N GLU A 208 -16.37 14.52 -9.35
CA GLU A 208 -17.42 13.61 -8.90
C GLU A 208 -17.89 12.67 -10.02
N LEU A 209 -18.22 11.42 -9.67
CA LEU A 209 -18.89 10.46 -10.54
C LEU A 209 -20.15 9.98 -9.81
N GLU A 210 -21.32 10.16 -10.42
CA GLU A 210 -22.61 9.75 -9.83
C GLU A 210 -22.83 10.28 -8.40
N GLY A 211 -22.38 11.51 -8.13
CA GLY A 211 -22.47 12.17 -6.82
C GLY A 211 -21.43 11.73 -5.78
N ILE A 212 -20.46 10.90 -6.18
CA ILE A 212 -19.35 10.48 -5.31
C ILE A 212 -18.11 11.32 -5.62
N ASN A 213 -17.64 12.11 -4.64
CA ASN A 213 -16.40 12.89 -4.73
C ASN A 213 -15.16 11.97 -4.58
N PHE A 214 -14.22 12.04 -5.54
CA PHE A 214 -12.99 11.22 -5.53
C PHE A 214 -11.83 11.89 -4.78
N GLY A 215 -12.00 13.12 -4.30
CA GLY A 215 -10.95 13.89 -3.63
C GLY A 215 -9.86 14.38 -4.58
N ILE A 216 -10.20 14.53 -5.86
CA ILE A 216 -9.30 14.99 -6.90
C ILE A 216 -9.81 16.33 -7.37
N ASN A 217 -9.01 17.38 -7.21
CA ASN A 217 -9.39 18.72 -7.59
C ASN A 217 -8.59 19.18 -8.82
N ILE A 218 -9.26 19.66 -9.85
CA ILE A 218 -8.62 20.10 -11.11
C ILE A 218 -7.65 21.29 -10.92
N TYR A 219 -7.78 22.05 -9.83
CA TYR A 219 -6.91 23.17 -9.46
C TYR A 219 -5.80 22.79 -8.48
N SER A 220 -5.89 21.63 -7.82
CA SER A 220 -4.96 21.17 -6.78
C SER A 220 -4.63 19.70 -6.89
N MET A 221 -4.12 19.31 -8.06
CA MET A 221 -3.73 17.94 -8.38
C MET A 221 -2.59 17.43 -7.47
N ASN A 222 -1.71 18.33 -7.02
CA ASN A 222 -0.62 18.03 -6.09
C ASN A 222 -1.09 17.45 -4.75
N GLU A 223 -2.20 17.92 -4.19
CA GLU A 223 -2.75 17.37 -2.94
C GLU A 223 -3.14 15.89 -3.09
N TYR A 224 -3.72 15.55 -4.24
CA TYR A 224 -4.09 14.17 -4.56
C TYR A 224 -2.85 13.28 -4.76
N VAL A 225 -1.86 13.78 -5.50
CA VAL A 225 -0.61 13.03 -5.74
C VAL A 225 0.13 12.79 -4.43
N ASN A 226 0.18 13.78 -3.53
CA ASN A 226 0.80 13.63 -2.22
C ASN A 226 0.08 12.54 -1.39
N ARG A 227 -1.24 12.56 -1.39
CA ARG A 227 -2.09 11.57 -0.71
C ARG A 227 -1.83 10.15 -1.21
N VAL A 228 -1.85 9.95 -2.53
CA VAL A 228 -1.57 8.65 -3.17
C VAL A 228 -0.15 8.18 -2.85
N THR A 229 0.84 9.07 -2.94
CA THR A 229 2.24 8.78 -2.62
C THR A 229 2.40 8.36 -1.16
N THR A 230 1.75 9.08 -0.23
CA THR A 230 1.80 8.81 1.21
C THR A 230 1.22 7.43 1.54
N ILE A 231 0.05 7.10 0.98
CA ILE A 231 -0.61 5.80 1.17
C ILE A 231 0.27 4.67 0.62
N LEU A 232 0.74 4.81 -0.63
CA LEU A 232 1.58 3.78 -1.25
C LEU A 232 2.88 3.58 -0.48
N ASN A 233 3.57 4.65 -0.08
CA ASN A 233 4.81 4.55 0.70
C ASN A 233 4.60 3.86 2.04
N ALA A 234 3.45 4.06 2.69
CA ALA A 234 3.13 3.34 3.91
C ALA A 234 2.97 1.84 3.65
N PHE A 235 2.35 1.42 2.54
CA PHE A 235 2.23 0.01 2.17
C PHE A 235 3.58 -0.60 1.78
N LEU A 236 4.40 0.12 1.00
CA LEU A 236 5.74 -0.30 0.61
C LEU A 236 6.62 -0.51 1.85
N ALA A 237 6.64 0.46 2.76
CA ALA A 237 7.43 0.36 3.99
C ALA A 237 6.95 -0.81 4.88
N PHE A 238 5.63 -0.97 5.05
CA PHE A 238 5.06 -2.05 5.86
C PHE A 238 5.37 -3.45 5.29
N THR A 239 5.52 -3.56 3.97
CA THR A 239 5.84 -4.83 3.27
C THR A 239 7.33 -5.06 3.04
N GLY A 240 8.19 -4.18 3.58
CA GLY A 240 9.64 -4.29 3.49
C GLY A 240 10.24 -3.90 2.13
N ASN A 241 9.51 -3.10 1.34
CA ASN A 241 9.95 -2.54 0.06
C ASN A 241 10.50 -1.11 0.23
N ALA A 242 11.29 -0.66 -0.74
CA ALA A 242 11.77 0.71 -0.79
C ALA A 242 10.61 1.67 -1.13
N THR A 243 10.57 2.81 -0.45
CA THR A 243 9.62 3.89 -0.73
C THR A 243 9.95 4.61 -2.04
N VAL A 244 8.93 5.15 -2.69
CA VAL A 244 9.07 6.00 -3.88
C VAL A 244 9.24 7.48 -3.50
N PRO A 245 10.00 8.27 -4.29
CA PRO A 245 10.12 9.70 -4.07
C PRO A 245 8.80 10.42 -4.34
N SER A 246 8.57 11.54 -3.64
CA SER A 246 7.44 12.43 -3.94
C SER A 246 7.57 13.05 -5.33
N ILE A 247 6.45 13.08 -6.04
CA ILE A 247 6.31 13.68 -7.37
C ILE A 247 5.29 14.82 -7.38
N ASP A 248 4.94 15.35 -6.21
CA ASP A 248 3.86 16.35 -6.05
C ASP A 248 4.13 17.61 -6.86
N HIS A 249 5.40 18.03 -6.92
CA HIS A 249 5.88 19.15 -7.74
C HIS A 249 5.57 18.99 -9.24
N LYS A 250 5.48 17.75 -9.74
CA LYS A 250 5.12 17.49 -11.16
C LYS A 250 3.64 17.75 -11.43
N ALA A 251 2.80 17.65 -10.41
CA ALA A 251 1.38 17.91 -10.51
C ALA A 251 1.02 19.41 -10.41
N GLU A 252 2.00 20.29 -10.17
CA GLU A 252 1.80 21.74 -10.08
C GLU A 252 1.94 22.46 -11.43
N SER A 253 2.20 21.72 -12.51
CA SER A 253 2.35 22.25 -13.87
C SER A 253 1.13 23.07 -14.32
N SER A 254 1.37 24.31 -14.76
CA SER A 254 0.33 25.16 -15.35
C SER A 254 -0.26 24.56 -16.63
N GLN A 255 0.54 23.81 -17.39
CA GLN A 255 0.07 23.11 -18.60
C GLN A 255 -0.87 21.97 -18.27
N LEU A 256 -0.55 21.17 -17.24
CA LEU A 256 -1.43 20.11 -16.75
C LEU A 256 -2.78 20.68 -16.30
N ARG A 257 -2.73 21.74 -15.50
CA ARG A 257 -3.95 22.39 -15.00
C ARG A 257 -4.81 22.93 -16.14
N LYS A 258 -4.19 23.63 -17.10
CA LYS A 258 -4.85 24.09 -18.32
C LYS A 258 -5.50 22.93 -19.06
N ALA A 259 -4.78 21.83 -19.25
CA ALA A 259 -5.30 20.66 -19.94
C ALA A 259 -6.50 20.02 -19.21
N LEU A 260 -6.45 19.91 -17.88
CA LEU A 260 -7.57 19.43 -17.06
C LEU A 260 -8.78 20.37 -17.19
N MET A 261 -8.58 21.68 -17.03
CA MET A 261 -9.66 22.67 -17.18
C MET A 261 -10.30 22.61 -18.57
N GLN A 262 -9.50 22.50 -19.64
CA GLN A 262 -9.99 22.35 -21.02
C GLN A 262 -10.75 21.04 -21.24
N ASN A 263 -10.31 19.94 -20.65
CA ASN A 263 -10.99 18.64 -20.77
C ASN A 263 -12.42 18.67 -20.21
N PHE A 264 -12.68 19.56 -19.23
CA PHE A 264 -14.00 19.73 -18.63
C PHE A 264 -14.77 20.97 -19.13
N GLU A 265 -14.18 21.76 -20.05
CA GLU A 265 -14.91 22.79 -20.80
C GLU A 265 -15.64 22.18 -22.02
N GLY A 266 -16.97 22.10 -21.97
CA GLY A 266 -17.81 21.82 -23.15
C GLY A 266 -18.29 20.37 -23.32
N ARG A 267 -18.66 20.00 -24.56
CA ARG A 267 -19.39 18.76 -24.94
C ARG A 267 -18.70 17.43 -24.56
N TYR A 268 -17.46 17.47 -24.08
CA TYR A 268 -16.66 16.30 -23.70
C TYR A 268 -16.75 15.93 -22.22
N ALA A 269 -17.28 16.83 -21.37
CA ALA A 269 -17.39 16.63 -19.92
C ALA A 269 -18.20 15.38 -19.51
N ALA A 270 -19.01 14.81 -20.41
CA ALA A 270 -19.90 13.69 -20.10
C ALA A 270 -19.38 12.29 -20.49
N LYS A 271 -18.22 12.16 -21.16
CA LYS A 271 -17.81 10.86 -21.75
C LYS A 271 -17.67 9.71 -20.75
N HIS A 272 -17.42 10.02 -19.48
CA HIS A 272 -17.22 9.02 -18.41
C HIS A 272 -18.13 9.23 -17.20
N GLY A 273 -19.12 10.11 -17.29
CA GLY A 273 -19.95 10.52 -16.15
C GLY A 273 -19.22 11.35 -15.08
N LEU A 274 -17.90 11.52 -15.21
CA LEU A 274 -17.08 12.31 -14.30
C LEU A 274 -17.22 13.80 -14.64
N VAL A 275 -17.68 14.58 -13.67
CA VAL A 275 -17.85 16.03 -13.84
C VAL A 275 -17.17 16.77 -12.69
N PRO A 276 -16.61 17.97 -12.92
CA PRO A 276 -16.18 18.82 -11.84
C PRO A 276 -17.39 19.41 -11.13
N ILE A 277 -17.36 19.42 -9.80
CA ILE A 277 -18.30 20.13 -8.95
C ILE A 277 -18.17 21.63 -9.23
N LYS A 278 -19.29 22.29 -9.57
CA LYS A 278 -19.36 23.73 -9.81
C LYS A 278 -20.34 24.39 -8.86
N LYS A 279 -19.86 25.01 -7.79
CA LYS A 279 -20.68 25.74 -6.79
C LYS A 279 -20.59 27.26 -6.99
N ILE A 280 -19.49 27.74 -7.55
CA ILE A 280 -19.27 29.15 -7.88
C ILE A 280 -19.90 29.45 -9.23
N LYS A 281 -20.95 30.27 -9.24
CA LYS A 281 -21.75 30.56 -10.43
C LYS A 281 -20.94 31.06 -11.64
N MET A 282 -19.87 31.82 -11.39
CA MET A 282 -19.12 32.55 -12.42
C MET A 282 -17.74 31.93 -12.74
N ILE A 283 -17.49 30.70 -12.26
CA ILE A 283 -16.17 30.07 -12.42
C ILE A 283 -15.88 29.78 -13.89
N ASP A 284 -16.88 29.36 -14.65
CA ASP A 284 -16.74 29.03 -16.07
C ASP A 284 -16.35 30.25 -16.90
N GLU A 285 -16.88 31.43 -16.58
CA GLU A 285 -16.53 32.70 -17.21
C GLU A 285 -15.06 33.05 -16.95
N LEU A 286 -14.54 32.80 -15.74
CA LEU A 286 -13.12 33.01 -15.43
C LEU A 286 -12.20 32.03 -16.13
N VAL A 287 -12.63 30.76 -16.24
CA VAL A 287 -11.88 29.75 -16.98
C VAL A 287 -11.78 30.12 -18.46
N ARG A 288 -12.90 30.52 -19.08
CA ARG A 288 -12.90 31.02 -20.47
C ARG A 288 -12.01 32.25 -20.62
N LEU A 289 -12.11 33.18 -19.67
CA LEU A 289 -11.30 34.38 -19.67
C LEU A 289 -9.80 34.06 -19.58
N HIS A 290 -9.42 33.10 -18.74
CA HIS A 290 -8.04 32.62 -18.64
C HIS A 290 -7.53 32.07 -19.97
N PHE A 291 -8.34 31.30 -20.70
CA PHE A 291 -7.97 30.80 -22.02
C PHE A 291 -7.86 31.89 -23.07
N TRP A 292 -8.76 32.87 -23.06
CA TRP A 292 -8.67 34.02 -23.95
C TRP A 292 -7.38 34.80 -23.69
N ILE A 293 -7.12 35.18 -22.44
CA ILE A 293 -5.91 35.92 -22.06
C ILE A 293 -4.63 35.15 -22.43
N ASP A 294 -4.59 33.83 -22.25
CA ASP A 294 -3.41 33.03 -22.64
C ASP A 294 -3.19 32.98 -24.15
N GLN A 295 -4.26 33.08 -24.95
CA GLN A 295 -4.22 33.17 -26.43
C GLN A 295 -3.94 34.58 -26.95
N ALA A 296 -4.19 35.62 -26.15
CA ALA A 296 -3.94 37.01 -26.52
C ALA A 296 -2.44 37.32 -26.57
N LYS A 297 -1.86 37.15 -27.77
CA LYS A 297 -0.46 37.47 -28.07
C LYS A 297 -0.38 38.70 -28.97
N ASP A 298 0.65 39.52 -28.79
CA ASP A 298 0.98 40.59 -29.73
C ASP A 298 1.66 40.03 -31.00
N THR A 299 2.00 40.91 -31.95
CA THR A 299 2.73 40.51 -33.16
C THR A 299 4.09 39.86 -32.91
N ASP A 300 4.70 40.10 -31.74
CA ASP A 300 5.97 39.53 -31.32
C ASP A 300 5.81 38.21 -30.54
N GLY A 301 4.57 37.73 -30.39
CA GLY A 301 4.23 36.51 -29.65
C GLY A 301 4.24 36.66 -28.13
N GLN A 302 4.41 37.87 -27.60
CA GLN A 302 4.36 38.16 -26.16
C GLN A 302 2.92 38.27 -25.67
N ARG A 303 2.69 38.01 -24.39
CA ARG A 303 1.35 38.11 -23.81
C ARG A 303 0.93 39.57 -23.69
N MET A 304 -0.24 39.90 -24.21
CA MET A 304 -0.78 41.27 -24.16
C MET A 304 -1.23 41.69 -22.75
N PHE A 305 -1.76 40.74 -21.96
CA PHE A 305 -2.34 40.99 -20.63
C PHE A 305 -1.60 40.17 -19.58
N LEU A 306 -0.34 40.53 -19.31
CA LEU A 306 0.54 39.75 -18.46
C LEU A 306 0.06 39.72 -17.00
N GLU A 307 -0.44 40.83 -16.47
CA GLU A 307 -0.83 40.93 -15.07
C GLU A 307 -2.10 40.12 -14.79
N ALA A 308 -3.13 40.26 -15.62
CA ALA A 308 -4.35 39.46 -15.53
C ALA A 308 -4.07 37.97 -15.74
N TRP A 309 -3.18 37.62 -16.68
CA TRP A 309 -2.74 36.23 -16.87
C TRP A 309 -2.08 35.66 -15.60
N GLN A 310 -1.17 36.42 -14.97
CA GLN A 310 -0.51 36.03 -13.73
C GLN A 310 -1.50 35.87 -12.58
N ASN A 311 -2.42 36.84 -12.41
CA ASN A 311 -3.44 36.80 -11.37
C ASN A 311 -4.37 35.59 -11.51
N LEU A 312 -4.81 35.26 -12.73
CA LEU A 312 -5.64 34.08 -12.98
C LEU A 312 -4.86 32.78 -12.76
N ASN A 313 -3.59 32.71 -13.17
CA ASN A 313 -2.76 31.54 -12.88
C ASN A 313 -2.53 31.33 -11.38
N ILE A 314 -2.39 32.42 -10.62
CA ILE A 314 -2.27 32.42 -9.17
C ILE A 314 -3.59 31.96 -8.54
N LEU A 315 -4.73 32.45 -9.00
CA LEU A 315 -6.05 32.04 -8.52
C LEU A 315 -6.26 30.54 -8.73
N PHE A 316 -6.08 30.08 -9.97
CA PHE A 316 -6.25 28.67 -10.32
C PHE A 316 -5.13 27.77 -9.76
N SER A 317 -4.12 28.32 -9.08
CA SER A 317 -3.04 27.51 -8.49
C SER A 317 -3.46 26.68 -7.28
N SER A 318 -4.63 26.95 -6.71
CA SER A 318 -5.12 26.22 -5.55
C SER A 318 -6.64 26.26 -5.46
N LYS A 319 -7.25 25.14 -5.07
CA LYS A 319 -8.68 25.04 -4.75
C LYS A 319 -9.10 26.01 -3.65
N LEU A 320 -8.20 26.33 -2.70
CA LEU A 320 -8.49 27.28 -1.62
C LEU A 320 -8.67 28.70 -2.15
N LYS A 321 -7.79 29.13 -3.08
CA LYS A 321 -7.90 30.44 -3.74
C LYS A 321 -9.13 30.51 -4.64
N VAL A 322 -9.41 29.46 -5.41
CA VAL A 322 -10.66 29.39 -6.18
C VAL A 322 -11.87 29.52 -5.25
N ASN A 323 -11.83 28.89 -4.08
CA ASN A 323 -12.91 28.95 -3.10
C ASN A 323 -13.10 30.35 -2.47
N GLU A 324 -12.11 31.26 -2.53
CA GLU A 324 -12.27 32.67 -2.13
C GLU A 324 -13.27 33.41 -3.02
N LEU A 325 -13.48 32.96 -4.27
CA LEU A 325 -14.47 33.53 -5.19
C LEU A 325 -15.93 33.27 -4.80
N LYS A 326 -16.17 32.50 -3.73
CA LYS A 326 -17.49 32.48 -3.07
C LYS A 326 -17.86 33.88 -2.57
N ASP A 327 -16.88 34.71 -2.24
CA ASP A 327 -17.10 36.14 -2.02
C ASP A 327 -17.15 36.89 -3.37
N SER A 328 -18.34 37.41 -3.67
CA SER A 328 -18.57 38.25 -4.85
C SER A 328 -17.62 39.45 -4.95
N ARG A 329 -17.06 39.94 -3.84
CA ARG A 329 -16.08 41.03 -3.83
C ARG A 329 -14.77 40.60 -4.51
N ALA A 330 -14.24 39.45 -4.14
CA ALA A 330 -12.99 38.92 -4.71
C ALA A 330 -13.11 38.76 -6.24
N TYR A 331 -14.26 38.28 -6.71
CA TYR A 331 -14.56 38.19 -8.13
C TYR A 331 -14.59 39.55 -8.83
N LYS A 332 -15.33 40.53 -8.27
CA LYS A 332 -15.42 41.89 -8.82
C LYS A 332 -14.06 42.58 -8.89
N GLU A 333 -13.25 42.44 -7.83
CA GLU A 333 -11.88 43.00 -7.80
C GLU A 333 -11.01 42.42 -8.90
N MET A 334 -11.15 41.12 -9.21
CA MET A 334 -10.36 40.49 -10.27
C MET A 334 -10.79 40.94 -11.68
N ILE A 335 -12.09 41.08 -11.92
CA ILE A 335 -12.62 41.64 -13.16
C ILE A 335 -12.20 43.10 -13.34
N GLN A 336 -12.26 43.91 -12.27
CA GLN A 336 -11.82 45.30 -12.30
C GLN A 336 -10.34 45.44 -12.65
N LYS A 337 -9.46 44.63 -12.02
CA LYS A 337 -8.03 44.61 -12.34
C LYS A 337 -7.78 44.32 -13.83
N PHE A 338 -8.56 43.41 -14.41
CA PHE A 338 -8.41 43.11 -15.83
C PHE A 338 -8.92 44.24 -16.73
N LEU A 339 -10.02 44.91 -16.35
CA LEU A 339 -10.49 46.12 -17.04
C LEU A 339 -9.44 47.24 -17.00
N ASP A 340 -8.80 47.45 -15.85
CA ASP A 340 -7.75 48.45 -15.68
C ASP A 340 -6.54 48.15 -16.59
N GLU A 341 -6.10 46.89 -16.66
CA GLU A 341 -5.02 46.48 -17.58
C GLU A 341 -5.42 46.66 -19.05
N LEU A 342 -6.65 46.33 -19.42
CA LEU A 342 -7.17 46.55 -20.78
C LEU A 342 -7.17 48.03 -21.17
N HIS A 343 -7.54 48.92 -20.26
CA HIS A 343 -7.44 50.37 -20.49
C HIS A 343 -5.99 50.79 -20.73
N LEU A 344 -5.06 50.33 -19.89
CA LEU A 344 -3.64 50.62 -20.03
C LEU A 344 -3.04 50.11 -21.35
N VAL A 345 -3.47 48.94 -21.84
CA VAL A 345 -3.03 48.41 -23.13
C VAL A 345 -3.67 49.20 -24.28
N LYS A 346 -4.96 49.53 -24.19
CA LYS A 346 -5.67 50.32 -25.21
C LYS A 346 -5.00 51.67 -25.48
N ASP A 347 -4.55 52.34 -24.43
CA ASP A 347 -3.89 53.65 -24.53
C ASP A 347 -2.49 53.58 -25.18
N LYS A 348 -1.87 52.39 -25.23
CA LYS A 348 -0.52 52.16 -25.77
C LYS A 348 -0.52 51.65 -27.21
N VAL A 349 -1.60 51.05 -27.67
CA VAL A 349 -1.69 50.43 -29.01
C VAL A 349 -2.15 51.44 -30.07
N SER A 350 -1.65 51.29 -31.29
CA SER A 350 -2.03 52.18 -32.40
C SER A 350 -3.42 51.84 -32.94
N LEU A 351 -4.17 52.88 -33.33
CA LEU A 351 -5.46 52.71 -34.02
C LEU A 351 -5.29 51.85 -35.27
N ASN A 352 -6.19 50.87 -35.44
CA ASN A 352 -6.19 49.85 -36.52
C ASN A 352 -5.07 48.80 -36.45
N SER A 353 -4.34 48.68 -35.33
CA SER A 353 -3.44 47.55 -35.13
C SER A 353 -4.21 46.26 -34.82
N TYR A 354 -3.55 45.12 -34.99
CA TYR A 354 -4.08 43.82 -34.56
C TYR A 354 -4.39 43.83 -33.06
N GLU A 355 -3.48 44.38 -32.25
CA GLU A 355 -3.63 44.54 -30.80
C GLU A 355 -4.85 45.40 -30.44
N PHE A 356 -5.10 46.49 -31.16
CA PHE A 356 -6.29 47.32 -30.94
C PHE A 356 -7.58 46.52 -31.18
N THR A 357 -7.60 45.69 -32.22
CA THR A 357 -8.75 44.82 -32.53
C THR A 357 -8.99 43.78 -31.43
N VAL A 358 -7.91 43.14 -30.95
CA VAL A 358 -7.97 42.20 -29.83
C VAL A 358 -8.47 42.89 -28.56
N VAL A 359 -7.91 44.06 -28.21
CA VAL A 359 -8.34 44.82 -27.02
C VAL A 359 -9.83 45.19 -27.08
N ASP A 360 -10.33 45.63 -28.22
CA ASP A 360 -11.74 46.03 -28.37
C ASP A 360 -12.71 44.84 -28.28
N GLU A 361 -12.32 43.68 -28.84
CA GLU A 361 -13.06 42.42 -28.67
C GLU A 361 -13.16 42.02 -27.18
N TYR A 362 -12.05 42.15 -26.45
CA TYR A 362 -11.99 41.75 -25.03
C TYR A 362 -12.76 42.73 -24.13
N PHE A 363 -12.76 44.03 -24.45
CA PHE A 363 -13.64 45.01 -23.80
C PHE A 363 -15.12 44.64 -23.93
N THR A 364 -15.53 44.18 -25.11
CA THR A 364 -16.92 43.77 -25.36
C THR A 364 -17.29 42.56 -24.50
N LYS A 365 -16.45 41.52 -24.53
CA LYS A 365 -16.64 40.28 -23.76
C LYS A 365 -16.67 40.53 -22.24
N LEU A 366 -15.78 41.37 -21.72
CA LEU A 366 -15.75 41.70 -20.29
C LEU A 366 -16.97 42.48 -19.83
N LYS A 367 -17.46 43.42 -20.63
CA LYS A 367 -18.69 44.16 -20.31
C LYS A 367 -19.90 43.24 -20.24
N GLU A 368 -19.95 42.19 -21.05
CA GLU A 368 -20.98 41.16 -20.93
C GLU A 368 -20.88 40.40 -19.62
N ILE A 369 -19.66 39.99 -19.24
CA ILE A 369 -19.40 39.35 -17.94
C ILE A 369 -19.81 40.29 -16.80
N GLU A 370 -19.35 41.54 -16.79
CA GLU A 370 -19.64 42.56 -15.78
C GLU A 370 -21.15 42.81 -15.60
N ARG A 371 -21.89 42.90 -16.71
CA ARG A 371 -23.36 43.01 -16.67
C ARG A 371 -24.03 41.79 -16.04
N GLY A 372 -23.47 40.61 -16.26
CA GLY A 372 -23.91 39.37 -15.60
C GLY A 372 -23.64 39.33 -14.10
N ILE A 373 -22.69 40.12 -13.59
CA ILE A 373 -22.38 40.21 -12.15
C ILE A 373 -23.37 41.13 -11.41
N ASN A 374 -23.86 42.16 -12.11
CA ASN A 374 -24.72 43.19 -11.53
C ASN A 374 -26.22 42.82 -11.56
N ASN A 375 -26.57 41.71 -12.22
CA ASN A 375 -27.90 41.10 -12.24
C ASN A 375 -27.92 39.85 -11.35
#